data_AF-A0A1J4K6D5-F1
#
_entry.id   AF-A0A1J4K6D5-F1
#
_cell.length_a   1.000
_cell.length_b   1.000
_cell.length_c   1.000
_cell.angle_alpha   90.00
_cell.angle_beta   90.00
_cell.angle_gamma   90.00
#
_symmetry.space_group_name_H-M   'P 1'
#
loop_
_entity.id
_entity.type
_entity.pdbx_description
1 polymer ?
#
loop_
_entity_poly.entity_id
_entity_poly.type
_entity_poly.pdbx_seq_one_letter_code
_entity_poly.pdbx_strand_id
1 'polypeptide(L)'
;MYVPRCLNVMKIIIDFEVALREAITDVIIKNPDKFRKDVEIHGCLFHYVQAIYRRFRSLINNPSSEQKTLLAIFLGFPYIEPNFVIQQFNLMKDLNYQPFESMVKYYSKYWIPRIPEFTLYNKSHSQVSTNNALESFHRDLNKTIPGAHPCFSASQDALFTTANRRYIEYEQRMLNGFARDHR
;
A
#
# COMPACT_ATOMS: atom_id res chain seq x y z
N MET A 1 -4.73 -26.66 28.95
CA MET A 1 -5.14 -26.44 27.55
C MET A 1 -4.44 -25.18 27.04
N TYR A 2 -3.50 -25.33 26.11
CA TYR A 2 -2.86 -24.19 25.44
C TYR A 2 -3.81 -23.75 24.33
N VAL A 3 -4.50 -22.63 24.53
CA VAL A 3 -5.23 -21.98 23.42
C VAL A 3 -4.16 -21.35 22.55
N PRO A 4 -3.98 -21.76 21.28
CA PRO A 4 -3.02 -21.10 20.40
C PRO A 4 -3.33 -19.61 20.42
N ARG A 5 -2.31 -18.78 20.70
CA ARG A 5 -2.47 -17.33 20.55
C ARG A 5 -2.75 -17.07 19.08
N CYS A 6 -4.03 -16.92 18.72
CA CYS A 6 -4.39 -16.42 17.41
C CYS A 6 -3.71 -15.06 17.25
N LEU A 7 -2.93 -14.89 16.17
CA LEU A 7 -2.37 -13.58 15.84
C LEU A 7 -3.55 -12.61 15.70
N ASN A 8 -3.58 -11.57 16.54
CA ASN A 8 -4.61 -10.54 16.53
C ASN A 8 -4.35 -9.55 15.39
N VAL A 9 -4.38 -10.05 14.15
CA VAL A 9 -4.27 -9.23 12.95
C VAL A 9 -5.62 -8.56 12.75
N MET A 10 -5.65 -7.23 12.76
CA MET A 10 -6.86 -6.45 12.42
C MET A 10 -6.83 -5.97 10.98
N LYS A 11 -5.64 -5.77 10.42
CA LYS A 11 -5.45 -5.16 9.11
C LYS A 11 -4.21 -5.72 8.43
N ILE A 12 -4.35 -5.98 7.13
CA ILE A 12 -3.28 -6.42 6.25
C ILE A 12 -3.15 -5.41 5.13
N ILE A 13 -1.94 -4.95 4.87
CA ILE A 13 -1.66 -3.96 3.84
C ILE A 13 -0.71 -4.56 2.84
N ILE A 14 -1.16 -4.63 1.60
CA ILE A 14 -0.46 -5.25 0.51
C ILE A 14 -0.60 -4.41 -0.75
N ASP A 15 0.16 -4.73 -1.78
CA ASP A 15 -0.06 -4.15 -3.09
C ASP A 15 -1.40 -4.61 -3.70
N PHE A 16 -1.60 -4.27 -4.96
CA PHE A 16 -2.81 -4.61 -5.72
C PHE A 16 -2.60 -5.88 -6.58
N GLU A 17 -1.62 -6.72 -6.25
CA GLU A 17 -1.41 -7.99 -6.95
C GLU A 17 -2.54 -8.98 -6.64
N VAL A 18 -3.20 -9.47 -7.69
CA VAL A 18 -4.38 -10.32 -7.57
C VAL A 18 -4.04 -11.66 -6.90
N ALA A 19 -2.95 -12.31 -7.31
CA ALA A 19 -2.55 -13.61 -6.77
C ALA A 19 -2.24 -13.53 -5.26
N LEU A 20 -1.52 -12.48 -4.83
CA LEU A 20 -1.23 -12.26 -3.42
C LEU A 20 -2.51 -12.03 -2.60
N ARG A 21 -3.44 -11.24 -3.13
CA ARG A 21 -4.74 -10.99 -2.48
C ARG A 21 -5.57 -12.26 -2.31
N GLU A 22 -5.65 -13.06 -3.35
CA GLU A 22 -6.37 -14.33 -3.33
C GLU A 22 -5.76 -15.29 -2.31
N ALA A 23 -4.43 -15.43 -2.32
CA ALA A 23 -3.72 -16.28 -1.36
C ALA A 23 -3.98 -15.85 0.10
N ILE A 24 -3.94 -14.54 0.39
CA ILE A 24 -4.24 -14.03 1.74
C ILE A 24 -5.70 -14.26 2.10
N THR A 25 -6.62 -14.04 1.17
CA THR A 25 -8.05 -14.27 1.40
C THR A 25 -8.31 -15.74 1.72
N ASP A 26 -7.69 -16.65 0.98
CA ASP A 26 -7.85 -18.10 1.17
C ASP A 26 -7.28 -18.57 2.50
N VAL A 27 -6.12 -18.06 2.91
CA VAL A 27 -5.48 -18.48 4.16
C VAL A 27 -6.12 -17.82 5.38
N ILE A 28 -6.43 -16.53 5.33
CA ILE A 28 -6.80 -15.74 6.51
C ILE A 28 -8.31 -15.57 6.61
N ILE A 29 -8.97 -15.11 5.55
CA ILE A 29 -10.40 -14.78 5.59
C ILE A 29 -11.25 -16.06 5.61
N LYS A 30 -10.87 -17.09 4.84
CA LYS A 30 -11.61 -18.37 4.78
C LYS A 30 -11.33 -19.31 5.97
N ASN A 31 -10.41 -18.98 6.88
CA ASN A 31 -10.08 -19.79 8.07
C ASN A 31 -10.38 -19.04 9.38
N PRO A 32 -11.65 -18.72 9.68
CA PRO A 32 -12.04 -17.92 10.83
C PRO A 32 -11.82 -18.61 12.20
N ASP A 33 -11.52 -19.91 12.21
CA ASP A 33 -11.14 -20.64 13.42
C ASP A 33 -9.68 -20.39 13.83
N LYS A 34 -8.86 -19.91 12.89
CA LYS A 34 -7.42 -19.61 13.07
C LYS A 34 -7.15 -18.11 13.12
N PHE A 35 -7.98 -17.31 12.46
CA PHE A 35 -7.82 -15.86 12.34
C PHE A 35 -9.12 -15.13 12.68
N ARG A 36 -9.02 -13.85 12.98
CA ARG A 36 -10.19 -13.00 13.23
C ARG A 36 -11.06 -12.88 11.97
N LYS A 37 -12.39 -12.88 12.16
CA LYS A 37 -13.37 -12.71 11.08
C LYS A 37 -13.38 -11.30 10.48
N ASP A 38 -12.91 -10.31 11.23
CA ASP A 38 -12.94 -8.89 10.87
C ASP A 38 -11.56 -8.36 10.44
N VAL A 39 -10.69 -9.23 9.94
CA VAL A 39 -9.43 -8.79 9.29
C VAL A 39 -9.77 -8.01 8.04
N GLU A 40 -9.34 -6.74 7.98
CA GLU A 40 -9.41 -5.94 6.76
C GLU A 40 -8.19 -6.17 5.88
N ILE A 41 -8.40 -6.53 4.60
CA ILE A 41 -7.34 -6.46 3.58
C ILE A 41 -7.44 -5.11 2.89
N HIS A 42 -6.34 -4.37 2.88
CA HIS A 42 -6.27 -3.04 2.31
C HIS A 42 -5.10 -2.91 1.34
N GLY A 43 -5.31 -2.11 0.30
CA GLY A 43 -4.30 -1.76 -0.67
C GLY A 43 -3.33 -0.72 -0.11
N CYS A 44 -2.07 -0.84 -0.48
CA CYS A 44 -1.05 0.11 -0.10
C CYS A 44 -1.27 1.44 -0.83
N LEU A 45 -1.46 2.51 -0.06
CA LEU A 45 -1.66 3.86 -0.60
C LEU A 45 -0.46 4.34 -1.42
N PHE A 46 0.78 3.98 -1.01
CA PHE A 46 1.97 4.31 -1.78
C PHE A 46 1.91 3.71 -3.20
N HIS A 47 1.49 2.44 -3.31
CA HIS A 47 1.33 1.77 -4.59
C HIS A 47 0.18 2.37 -5.42
N TYR A 48 -0.93 2.75 -4.78
CA TYR A 48 -2.01 3.49 -5.42
C TYR A 48 -1.49 4.79 -6.04
N VAL A 49 -0.88 5.66 -5.23
CA VAL A 49 -0.35 6.96 -5.66
C VAL A 49 0.68 6.78 -6.78
N GLN A 50 1.60 5.83 -6.61
CA GLN A 50 2.62 5.53 -7.61
C GLN A 50 2.00 5.07 -8.94
N ALA A 51 0.99 4.20 -8.91
CA ALA A 51 0.34 3.72 -10.12
C ALA A 51 -0.41 4.84 -10.87
N ILE A 52 -1.16 5.67 -10.14
CA ILE A 52 -1.84 6.85 -10.72
C ILE A 52 -0.83 7.82 -11.33
N TYR A 53 0.22 8.17 -10.58
CA TYR A 53 1.24 9.12 -11.03
C TYR A 53 2.01 8.61 -12.25
N ARG A 54 2.46 7.35 -12.24
CA ARG A 54 3.17 6.74 -13.38
C ARG A 54 2.29 6.71 -14.63
N ARG A 55 1.00 6.35 -14.48
CA ARG A 55 0.08 6.35 -15.61
C ARG A 55 -0.12 7.76 -16.16
N PHE A 56 -0.31 8.75 -15.30
CA PHE A 56 -0.45 10.15 -15.70
C PHE A 56 0.78 10.63 -16.48
N ARG A 57 2.00 10.39 -15.95
CA ARG A 57 3.25 10.78 -16.62
C ARG A 57 3.48 10.06 -17.94
N SER A 58 3.01 8.81 -18.07
CA SER A 58 3.08 8.07 -19.35
C SER A 58 2.21 8.67 -20.46
N LEU A 59 1.18 9.44 -20.07
CA LEU A 59 0.26 10.08 -21.00
C LEU A 59 0.57 11.58 -21.20
N ILE A 60 1.19 12.23 -20.20
CA ILE A 60 1.38 13.68 -20.15
C ILE A 60 2.79 14.02 -19.64
N ASN A 61 3.65 14.47 -20.54
CA ASN A 61 5.03 14.86 -20.21
C ASN A 61 5.13 16.27 -19.56
N ASN A 62 4.29 17.22 -19.98
CA ASN A 62 4.29 18.61 -19.49
C ASN A 62 2.86 19.07 -19.13
N PRO A 63 2.40 18.79 -17.91
CA PRO A 63 1.01 19.02 -17.56
C PRO A 63 0.66 20.50 -17.35
N SER A 64 -0.49 20.93 -17.87
CA SER A 64 -1.09 22.22 -17.56
C SER A 64 -1.51 22.33 -16.09
N SER A 65 -1.93 23.52 -15.64
CA SER A 65 -2.45 23.72 -14.28
C SER A 65 -3.69 22.84 -14.04
N GLU A 66 -4.60 22.82 -15.00
CA GLU A 66 -5.84 22.05 -14.98
C GLU A 66 -5.56 20.55 -14.89
N GLN A 67 -4.58 20.05 -15.67
CA GLN A 67 -4.19 18.64 -15.65
C GLN A 67 -3.57 18.23 -14.31
N LYS A 68 -2.83 19.14 -13.64
CA LYS A 68 -2.31 18.90 -12.28
C LYS A 68 -3.44 18.86 -11.26
N THR A 69 -4.44 19.75 -11.38
CA THR A 69 -5.63 19.73 -10.53
C THR A 69 -6.40 18.42 -10.69
N LEU A 70 -6.60 17.97 -11.93
CA LEU A 70 -7.27 16.70 -12.21
C LEU A 70 -6.50 15.49 -11.66
N LEU A 71 -5.16 15.50 -11.74
CA LEU A 71 -4.32 14.49 -11.08
C LEU A 71 -4.52 14.53 -9.55
N ALA A 72 -4.53 15.72 -8.95
CA ALA A 72 -4.74 15.86 -7.51
C ALA A 72 -6.07 15.28 -7.05
N ILE A 73 -7.14 15.40 -7.87
CA ILE A 73 -8.44 14.77 -7.59
C ILE A 73 -8.29 13.24 -7.51
N PHE A 74 -7.65 12.59 -8.49
CA PHE A 74 -7.42 11.14 -8.44
C PHE A 74 -6.58 10.72 -7.22
N LEU A 75 -5.56 11.50 -6.87
CA LEU A 75 -4.73 11.24 -5.69
C LEU A 75 -5.50 11.46 -4.37
N GLY A 76 -6.55 12.29 -4.40
CA GLY A 76 -7.42 12.59 -3.27
C GLY A 76 -8.53 11.56 -3.02
N PHE A 77 -8.90 10.75 -4.02
CA PHE A 77 -9.99 9.78 -3.90
C PHE A 77 -9.90 8.77 -2.74
N PRO A 78 -8.71 8.32 -2.29
CA PRO A 78 -8.62 7.51 -1.08
C PRO A 78 -9.22 8.18 0.17
N TYR A 79 -9.25 9.50 0.25
CA TYR A 79 -9.60 10.22 1.48
C TYR A 79 -11.06 10.65 1.58
N ILE A 80 -11.85 10.43 0.52
CA ILE A 80 -13.25 10.83 0.47
C ILE A 80 -14.16 9.60 0.48
N GLU A 81 -15.43 9.81 0.81
CA GLU A 81 -16.41 8.73 0.83
C GLU A 81 -16.52 8.04 -0.54
N PRO A 82 -16.64 6.70 -0.58
CA PRO A 82 -16.79 5.93 -1.83
C PRO A 82 -17.85 6.47 -2.80
N ASN A 83 -19.00 6.91 -2.29
CA ASN A 83 -20.07 7.47 -3.13
C ASN A 83 -19.65 8.78 -3.79
N PHE A 84 -18.91 9.64 -3.07
CA PHE A 84 -18.36 10.87 -3.64
C PHE A 84 -17.27 10.58 -4.68
N VAL A 85 -16.46 9.52 -4.53
CA VAL A 85 -15.51 9.10 -5.58
C VAL A 85 -16.25 8.85 -6.89
N ILE A 86 -17.34 8.07 -6.86
CA ILE A 86 -18.12 7.74 -8.06
C ILE A 86 -18.74 8.99 -8.69
N GLN A 87 -19.33 9.86 -7.87
CA GLN A 87 -19.93 11.11 -8.35
C GLN A 87 -18.89 12.02 -9.02
N GLN A 88 -17.76 12.27 -8.37
CA GLN A 88 -16.68 13.10 -8.92
C GLN A 88 -16.09 12.47 -10.18
N PHE A 89 -15.92 11.16 -10.19
CA PHE A 89 -15.42 10.45 -11.36
C PHE A 89 -16.34 10.58 -12.58
N ASN A 90 -17.67 10.53 -12.38
CA ASN A 90 -18.64 10.72 -13.46
C ASN A 90 -18.57 12.15 -14.02
N LEU A 91 -18.45 13.17 -13.17
CA LEU A 91 -18.26 14.56 -13.63
C LEU A 91 -16.99 14.69 -14.48
N MET A 92 -15.89 14.03 -14.09
CA MET A 92 -14.63 14.06 -14.84
C MET A 92 -14.73 13.37 -16.20
N LYS A 93 -15.56 12.33 -16.32
CA LYS A 93 -15.82 11.63 -17.58
C LYS A 93 -16.49 12.54 -18.60
N ASP A 94 -17.36 13.44 -18.13
CA ASP A 94 -18.14 14.32 -18.98
C ASP A 94 -17.34 15.55 -19.48
N LEU A 95 -16.19 15.85 -18.87
CA LEU A 95 -15.32 16.97 -19.26
C LEU A 95 -14.70 16.84 -20.67
N ASN A 96 -14.79 15.66 -21.32
CA ASN A 96 -14.30 15.35 -22.67
C ASN A 96 -12.96 16.01 -23.05
N TYR A 97 -11.97 15.93 -22.15
CA TYR A 97 -10.69 16.62 -22.28
C TYR A 97 -9.59 15.62 -22.70
N GLN A 98 -9.04 15.77 -23.90
CA GLN A 98 -7.85 14.99 -24.34
C GLN A 98 -6.57 15.66 -23.83
N PRO A 99 -5.55 14.92 -23.35
CA PRO A 99 -5.37 13.46 -23.33
C PRO A 99 -5.94 12.74 -22.07
N PHE A 100 -6.75 13.44 -21.28
CA PHE A 100 -7.22 12.97 -19.97
C PHE A 100 -8.26 11.85 -20.06
N GLU A 101 -8.94 11.71 -21.20
CA GLU A 101 -9.83 10.57 -21.47
C GLU A 101 -9.14 9.21 -21.26
N SER A 102 -7.85 9.09 -21.62
CA SER A 102 -7.08 7.87 -21.41
C SER A 102 -6.81 7.57 -19.92
N MET A 103 -6.69 8.62 -19.09
CA MET A 103 -6.63 8.48 -17.63
C MET A 103 -7.98 8.03 -17.07
N VAL A 104 -9.08 8.63 -17.51
CA VAL A 104 -10.44 8.26 -17.09
C VAL A 104 -10.73 6.79 -17.45
N LYS A 105 -10.43 6.36 -18.68
CA LYS A 105 -10.59 4.95 -19.11
C LYS A 105 -9.78 3.99 -18.24
N TYR A 106 -8.52 4.34 -17.96
CA TYR A 106 -7.68 3.55 -17.07
C TYR A 106 -8.27 3.48 -15.64
N TYR A 107 -8.70 4.61 -15.10
CA TYR A 107 -9.24 4.68 -13.75
C TYR A 107 -10.55 3.90 -13.60
N SER A 108 -11.46 4.05 -14.57
CA SER A 108 -12.70 3.28 -14.66
C SER A 108 -12.43 1.77 -14.62
N LYS A 109 -11.49 1.30 -15.43
CA LYS A 109 -11.20 -0.14 -15.57
C LYS A 109 -10.55 -0.73 -14.31
N TYR A 110 -9.57 -0.04 -13.73
CA TYR A 110 -8.72 -0.63 -12.69
C TYR A 110 -9.12 -0.21 -11.28
N TRP A 111 -9.55 1.03 -11.07
CA TRP A 111 -9.69 1.59 -9.73
C TRP A 111 -11.14 1.65 -9.26
N ILE A 112 -12.11 1.97 -10.13
CA ILE A 112 -13.52 2.01 -9.71
C ILE A 112 -14.00 0.68 -9.07
N PRO A 113 -13.72 -0.51 -9.62
CA PRO A 113 -14.09 -1.77 -8.97
C PRO A 113 -13.37 -2.02 -7.63
N ARG A 114 -12.25 -1.33 -7.39
CA ARG A 114 -11.36 -1.51 -6.24
C ARG A 114 -11.50 -0.42 -5.18
N ILE A 115 -12.52 0.45 -5.24
CA ILE A 115 -12.74 1.51 -4.25
C ILE A 115 -12.66 1.01 -2.79
N PRO A 116 -13.30 -0.12 -2.40
CA PRO A 116 -13.20 -0.64 -1.04
C PRO A 116 -11.76 -0.98 -0.63
N GLU A 117 -10.91 -1.27 -1.60
CA GLU A 117 -9.53 -1.70 -1.37
C GLU A 117 -8.59 -0.55 -1.08
N PHE A 118 -8.84 0.68 -1.53
CA PHE A 118 -7.92 1.82 -1.34
C PHE A 118 -8.50 2.98 -0.54
N THR A 119 -9.81 2.97 -0.24
CA THR A 119 -10.42 4.04 0.56
C THR A 119 -9.96 4.01 2.02
N LEU A 120 -9.55 5.18 2.49
CA LEU A 120 -9.18 5.53 3.86
C LEU A 120 -10.28 6.36 4.56
N TYR A 121 -11.42 6.58 3.91
CA TYR A 121 -12.55 7.29 4.51
C TYR A 121 -13.01 6.58 5.79
N ASN A 122 -13.20 7.35 6.87
CA ASN A 122 -13.51 6.85 8.22
C ASN A 122 -12.46 5.88 8.82
N LYS A 123 -11.24 5.82 8.27
CA LYS A 123 -10.14 5.06 8.85
C LYS A 123 -9.22 6.01 9.62
N SER A 124 -8.80 5.60 10.82
CA SER A 124 -7.87 6.41 11.63
C SER A 124 -6.57 6.69 10.85
N HIS A 125 -6.15 7.95 10.78
CA HIS A 125 -4.88 8.38 10.18
C HIS A 125 -3.64 7.78 10.86
N SER A 126 -3.77 7.26 12.09
CA SER A 126 -2.70 6.53 12.78
C SER A 126 -2.40 5.15 12.18
N GLN A 127 -3.23 4.68 11.25
CA GLN A 127 -3.00 3.42 10.54
C GLN A 127 -2.01 3.68 9.41
N VAL A 128 -0.81 3.14 9.56
CA VAL A 128 0.20 3.04 8.49
C VAL A 128 -0.53 2.51 7.27
N SER A 129 -0.70 3.30 6.20
CA SER A 129 -1.39 2.90 4.96
C SER A 129 -0.41 2.57 3.84
N THR A 130 0.87 2.42 4.18
CA THR A 130 1.96 2.22 3.23
C THR A 130 2.79 1.00 3.61
N ASN A 131 3.37 0.34 2.61
CA ASN A 131 4.37 -0.71 2.80
C ASN A 131 5.80 -0.17 2.66
N ASN A 132 6.02 1.13 2.85
CA ASN A 132 7.33 1.77 2.71
C ASN A 132 8.41 1.12 3.60
N ALA A 133 8.03 0.65 4.79
CA ALA A 133 8.92 -0.09 5.67
C ALA A 133 9.41 -1.40 5.03
N LEU A 134 8.51 -2.13 4.37
CA LEU A 134 8.82 -3.35 3.63
C LEU A 134 9.71 -3.05 2.43
N GLU A 135 9.41 -2.01 1.64
CA GLU A 135 10.25 -1.62 0.51
C GLU A 135 11.66 -1.18 0.94
N SER A 136 11.74 -0.46 2.07
CA SER A 136 13.01 -0.06 2.66
C SER A 136 13.82 -1.27 3.12
N PHE A 137 13.15 -2.26 3.71
CA PHE A 137 13.76 -3.54 4.08
C PHE A 137 14.24 -4.30 2.84
N HIS A 138 13.41 -4.46 1.81
CA HIS A 138 13.79 -5.14 0.56
C HIS A 138 14.98 -4.46 -0.12
N ARG A 139 15.00 -3.12 -0.14
CA ARG A 139 16.12 -2.36 -0.70
C ARG A 139 17.43 -2.63 0.04
N ASP A 140 17.37 -2.69 1.36
CA ASP A 140 18.54 -2.99 2.18
C ASP A 140 18.99 -4.45 2.02
N LEU A 141 18.03 -5.38 1.95
CA LEU A 141 18.31 -6.78 1.69
C LEU A 141 18.97 -6.99 0.31
N ASN A 142 18.46 -6.32 -0.72
CA ASN A 142 19.03 -6.40 -2.05
C ASN A 142 20.46 -5.83 -2.15
N LYS A 143 20.88 -4.98 -1.20
CA LYS A 143 22.28 -4.51 -1.11
C LYS A 143 23.21 -5.52 -0.43
N THR A 144 22.67 -6.39 0.41
CA THR A 144 23.45 -7.38 1.17
C THR A 144 23.54 -8.72 0.45
N ILE A 145 22.62 -9.00 -0.47
CA ILE A 145 22.69 -10.17 -1.33
C ILE A 145 23.87 -10.03 -2.33
N PRO A 146 24.82 -10.99 -2.38
CA PRO A 146 26.08 -10.83 -3.12
C PRO A 146 25.97 -10.97 -4.66
N GLY A 147 24.79 -11.26 -5.21
CA GLY A 147 24.57 -11.40 -6.65
C GLY A 147 23.14 -11.80 -6.99
N ALA A 148 22.82 -11.98 -8.28
CA ALA A 148 21.47 -12.36 -8.71
C ALA A 148 21.06 -13.79 -8.28
N HIS A 149 22.04 -14.67 -8.11
CA HIS A 149 21.85 -16.09 -7.78
C HIS A 149 22.75 -16.52 -6.62
N PRO A 150 22.55 -15.97 -5.41
CA PRO A 150 23.28 -16.42 -4.22
C PRO A 150 22.93 -17.88 -3.90
N CYS A 151 23.87 -18.62 -3.32
CA CYS A 151 23.53 -19.90 -2.69
C CYS A 151 22.60 -19.67 -1.48
N PHE A 152 21.94 -20.74 -1.02
CA PHE A 152 20.99 -20.65 0.08
C PHE A 152 21.59 -20.04 1.36
N SER A 153 22.80 -20.46 1.74
CA SER A 153 23.49 -19.92 2.91
C SER A 153 23.75 -18.41 2.78
N ALA A 154 24.25 -17.96 1.63
CA ALA A 154 24.49 -16.54 1.39
C ALA A 154 23.18 -15.71 1.43
N SER A 155 22.07 -16.27 0.94
CA SER A 155 20.74 -15.65 1.05
C SER A 155 20.29 -15.55 2.51
N GLN A 156 20.48 -16.62 3.26
CA GLN A 156 20.10 -16.73 4.67
C GLN A 156 20.91 -15.75 5.53
N ASP A 157 22.22 -15.66 5.30
CA ASP A 157 23.11 -14.73 5.99
C ASP A 157 22.72 -13.26 5.71
N ALA A 158 22.45 -12.93 4.45
CA ALA A 158 21.98 -11.60 4.05
C ALA A 158 20.66 -11.22 4.73
N LEU A 159 19.72 -12.18 4.80
CA LEU A 159 18.43 -12.00 5.47
C LEU A 159 18.61 -11.75 6.97
N PHE A 160 19.33 -12.62 7.68
CA PHE A 160 19.54 -12.48 9.12
C PHE A 160 20.29 -11.19 9.47
N THR A 161 21.33 -10.87 8.72
CA THR A 161 22.10 -9.63 8.91
C THR A 161 21.20 -8.40 8.77
N THR A 162 20.38 -8.36 7.72
CA THR A 162 19.48 -7.23 7.45
C THR A 162 18.39 -7.12 8.52
N ALA A 163 17.78 -8.25 8.91
CA ALA A 163 16.74 -8.29 9.92
C ALA A 163 17.26 -7.86 11.30
N ASN A 164 18.40 -8.40 11.75
CA ASN A 164 19.00 -8.06 13.03
C ASN A 164 19.40 -6.58 13.09
N ARG A 165 20.00 -6.05 12.02
CA ARG A 165 20.35 -4.63 11.95
C ARG A 165 19.11 -3.73 12.12
N ARG A 166 18.02 -4.03 11.40
CA ARG A 166 16.77 -3.26 11.50
C ARG A 166 16.10 -3.38 12.85
N TYR A 167 16.16 -4.55 13.49
CA TYR A 167 15.68 -4.75 14.84
C TYR A 167 16.44 -3.86 15.85
N ILE A 168 17.76 -3.85 15.78
CA ILE A 168 18.60 -3.00 16.65
C ILE A 168 18.31 -1.52 16.42
N GLU A 169 18.19 -1.08 15.15
CA GLU A 169 17.84 0.30 14.81
C GLU A 169 16.45 0.69 15.36
N TYR A 170 15.48 -0.23 15.33
CA TYR A 170 14.15 -0.02 15.90
C TYR A 170 14.21 0.13 17.43
N GLU A 171 14.85 -0.81 18.13
CA GLU A 171 15.03 -0.77 19.58
C GLU A 171 15.70 0.54 20.03
N GLN A 172 16.78 0.94 19.36
CA GLN A 172 17.45 2.22 19.63
C GLN A 172 16.53 3.42 19.42
N ARG A 173 15.69 3.42 18.37
CA ARG A 173 14.72 4.51 18.14
C ARG A 173 13.65 4.55 19.21
N MET A 174 13.16 3.39 19.67
CA MET A 174 12.17 3.33 20.74
C MET A 174 12.78 3.89 22.04
N LEU A 175 13.95 3.41 22.44
CA LEU A 175 14.69 3.90 23.61
C LEU A 175 14.94 5.42 23.54
N ASN A 176 15.35 5.93 22.38
CA ASN A 176 15.62 7.36 22.19
C ASN A 176 14.36 8.22 22.06
N GLY A 177 13.24 7.65 21.61
CA GLY A 177 11.93 8.30 21.53
C GLY A 177 11.33 8.50 22.92
N PHE A 178 11.36 7.47 23.77
CA PHE A 178 10.95 7.57 25.18
C PHE A 178 11.78 8.58 25.98
N ALA A 179 13.05 8.81 25.61
CA ALA A 179 13.90 9.81 26.26
C ALA A 179 13.58 11.28 25.89
N ARG A 180 12.67 11.53 24.93
CA ARG A 180 12.24 12.88 24.53
C ARG A 180 10.88 13.29 25.10
N ASP A 181 10.03 12.35 25.49
CA ASP A 181 8.71 12.63 26.08
C ASP A 181 8.75 12.88 27.60
N HIS A 182 9.94 12.89 28.21
CA HIS A 182 10.16 13.15 29.64
C HIS A 182 11.04 14.37 29.91
N ARG A 183 11.06 15.36 29.01
CA ARG A 183 11.74 16.66 29.23
C ARG A 183 10.81 17.83 29.02
#